data_AF-A0A525L934-F1
#
_entry.id   AF-A0A525L934-F1
#
_cell.length_a   1.000
_cell.length_b   1.000
_cell.length_c   1.000
_cell.angle_alpha   90.00
_cell.angle_beta   90.00
_cell.angle_gamma   90.00
#
_symmetry.space_group_name_H-M   'P 1'
#
loop_
_entity.id
_entity.type
_entity.pdbx_description
1 polymer ?
#
loop_
_entity_poly.entity_id
_entity_poly.type
_entity_poly.pdbx_seq_one_letter_code
_entity_poly.pdbx_strand_id
1 'polypeptide(L)'
;MRPKVIGLAAALLVAVLAPVAVMSAPKAAAPAVTDAQRKQGMADTPAIIQAAGLPCQVSDARFVGKTPEDKKKGTAAQSYYEVACGAGNMGYVMQAAAGAPTTFFSCIEADTSPDPAKPSSLPCILPGNLDPKAALSPLMAKAGAVCTPSAARGIGQTKTQTFMEVACQEGAGYIVIASAPFDSSKAMQAQNCLNFDDADSNIKCTLSDRATRLAVIDKYVAGSKTGCAVKDRRFVGSAKDGADYFETSCQDGKGFIFKVAGGAVAQSWDCAHADGILGGCQLTDARQAATEQAALYTRLAKASGSSCAVTKYAVFPARGDVEAVEMVCGDGSAAVGLFPATGKGQVYDCGHALIAGYKCSLGKADYAAVTADLQKFNAKSCAVSDVRVAGKTAKGTVLMEVACADKLPGYMVEYNTAPVSAIGATGCRFAGNCILPTNKAG
;
A
#
# COMPACT_ATOMS: atom_id res chain seq x y z
N MET A 1 24.34 -9.81 -65.50
CA MET A 1 24.26 -11.03 -66.33
C MET A 1 23.10 -11.87 -65.82
N ARG A 2 22.38 -12.49 -66.78
CA ARG A 2 21.07 -13.13 -66.64
C ARG A 2 21.02 -14.33 -65.66
N PRO A 3 19.82 -14.65 -65.15
CA PRO A 3 19.54 -15.73 -64.21
C PRO A 3 19.38 -17.08 -64.95
N LYS A 4 19.43 -18.19 -64.21
CA LYS A 4 18.96 -19.50 -64.70
C LYS A 4 17.93 -20.09 -63.74
N VAL A 5 16.72 -20.21 -64.27
CA VAL A 5 15.59 -21.01 -63.78
C VAL A 5 15.65 -22.37 -64.47
N ILE A 6 15.66 -23.46 -63.69
CA ILE A 6 15.18 -24.81 -64.03
C ILE A 6 14.91 -25.46 -62.65
N GLY A 7 13.81 -26.09 -62.30
CA GLY A 7 12.61 -26.55 -63.00
C GLY A 7 11.96 -27.55 -62.04
N LEU A 8 10.65 -27.44 -61.86
CA LEU A 8 9.82 -28.30 -61.02
C LEU A 8 9.93 -29.78 -61.48
N ALA A 9 10.17 -30.69 -60.55
CA ALA A 9 9.78 -32.09 -60.70
C ALA A 9 9.23 -32.59 -59.36
N ALA A 10 7.90 -32.65 -59.31
CA ALA A 10 7.14 -33.29 -58.25
C ALA A 10 7.38 -34.81 -58.30
N ALA A 11 7.92 -35.36 -57.23
CA ALA A 11 7.82 -36.78 -56.94
C ALA A 11 6.83 -36.94 -55.78
N LEU A 12 5.61 -37.35 -56.12
CA LEU A 12 4.65 -37.91 -55.17
C LEU A 12 5.30 -39.17 -54.56
N LEU A 13 5.77 -39.07 -53.31
CA LEU A 13 5.97 -40.21 -52.44
C LEU A 13 4.79 -40.27 -51.48
N VAL A 14 3.87 -41.19 -51.78
CA VAL A 14 2.88 -41.69 -50.82
C VAL A 14 3.65 -42.42 -49.73
N ALA A 15 4.04 -41.69 -48.69
CA ALA A 15 4.57 -42.26 -47.46
C ALA A 15 3.37 -42.65 -46.58
N VAL A 16 3.21 -43.97 -46.44
CA VAL A 16 2.29 -44.65 -45.54
C VAL A 16 2.32 -43.99 -44.16
N LEU A 17 1.15 -43.56 -43.67
CA LEU A 17 0.92 -43.20 -42.28
C LEU A 17 1.10 -44.46 -41.41
N ALA A 18 2.35 -44.77 -41.07
CA ALA A 18 2.64 -45.49 -39.85
C ALA A 18 2.62 -44.46 -38.71
N PRO A 19 1.90 -44.71 -37.60
CA PRO A 19 2.03 -43.86 -36.43
C PRO A 19 3.47 -43.97 -35.95
N VAL A 20 4.26 -42.93 -36.21
CA VAL A 20 5.52 -42.72 -35.48
C VAL A 20 5.08 -42.48 -34.05
N ALA A 21 5.06 -43.54 -33.26
CA ALA A 21 5.12 -43.43 -31.83
C ALA A 21 6.38 -42.61 -31.56
N VAL A 22 6.21 -41.32 -31.31
CA VAL A 22 7.17 -40.52 -30.57
C VAL A 22 7.33 -41.29 -29.28
N MET A 23 8.39 -42.10 -29.18
CA MET A 23 8.84 -42.60 -27.90
C MET A 23 9.29 -41.36 -27.14
N SER A 24 8.32 -40.73 -26.47
CA SER A 24 8.54 -39.87 -25.34
C SER A 24 9.40 -40.69 -24.39
N ALA A 25 10.72 -40.52 -24.49
CA ALA A 25 11.60 -41.00 -23.44
C ALA A 25 11.01 -40.47 -22.13
N PRO A 26 10.67 -41.34 -21.17
CA PRO A 26 10.14 -40.87 -19.90
C PRO A 26 11.15 -39.86 -19.37
N LYS A 27 10.66 -38.66 -19.05
CA LYS A 27 11.41 -37.64 -18.32
C LYS A 27 12.14 -38.37 -17.21
N ALA A 28 13.47 -38.46 -17.28
CA ALA A 28 14.26 -39.23 -16.33
C ALA A 28 13.79 -38.83 -14.92
N ALA A 29 13.37 -39.82 -14.13
CA ALA A 29 12.95 -39.58 -12.77
C ALA A 29 14.05 -38.79 -12.05
N ALA A 30 13.67 -37.81 -11.24
CA ALA A 30 14.64 -37.07 -10.43
C ALA A 30 15.54 -38.09 -9.69
N PRO A 31 16.86 -37.90 -9.67
CA PRO A 31 17.77 -38.89 -9.12
C PRO A 31 17.41 -39.15 -7.65
N ALA A 32 17.08 -40.39 -7.32
CA ALA A 32 16.77 -40.76 -5.95
C ALA A 32 18.02 -40.60 -5.06
N VAL A 33 17.83 -40.05 -3.86
CA VAL A 33 18.90 -39.95 -2.85
C VAL A 33 19.25 -41.35 -2.37
N THR A 34 20.49 -41.77 -2.57
CA THR A 34 20.96 -43.09 -2.10
C THR A 34 21.22 -43.09 -0.60
N ASP A 35 21.12 -44.25 0.05
CA ASP A 35 21.42 -44.40 1.47
C ASP A 35 22.85 -43.99 1.82
N ALA A 36 23.80 -44.26 0.92
CA ALA A 36 25.20 -43.86 1.10
C ALA A 36 25.35 -42.33 1.10
N GLN A 37 24.68 -41.63 0.16
CA GLN A 37 24.68 -40.16 0.13
C GLN A 37 24.04 -39.59 1.39
N ARG A 38 22.93 -40.16 1.84
CA ARG A 38 22.23 -39.73 3.05
C ARG A 38 23.07 -39.95 4.30
N LYS A 39 23.66 -41.13 4.44
CA LYS A 39 24.55 -41.48 5.57
C LYS A 39 25.74 -40.52 5.66
N GLN A 40 26.40 -40.22 4.55
CA GLN A 40 27.51 -39.27 4.52
C GLN A 40 27.05 -37.85 4.84
N GLY A 41 25.95 -37.41 4.23
CA GLY A 41 25.37 -36.09 4.52
C GLY A 41 25.08 -35.92 6.00
N MET A 42 24.34 -36.85 6.60
CA MET A 42 23.97 -36.79 8.03
C MET A 42 25.18 -36.83 8.98
N ALA A 43 26.30 -37.40 8.56
CA ALA A 43 27.53 -37.40 9.36
C ALA A 43 28.28 -36.05 9.29
N ASP A 44 28.38 -35.46 8.09
CA ASP A 44 29.23 -34.29 7.86
C ASP A 44 28.54 -32.96 8.18
N THR A 45 27.25 -32.83 7.86
CA THR A 45 26.57 -31.54 7.84
C THR A 45 26.28 -30.91 9.20
N PRO A 46 26.02 -31.65 10.30
CA PRO A 46 25.73 -31.02 11.59
C PRO A 46 26.85 -30.09 12.09
N ALA A 47 28.11 -30.51 11.97
CA ALA A 47 29.24 -29.69 12.39
C ALA A 47 29.42 -28.44 11.51
N ILE A 48 29.14 -28.55 10.21
CA ILE A 48 29.20 -27.43 9.25
C ILE A 48 28.13 -26.38 9.58
N ILE A 49 26.90 -26.82 9.85
CA ILE A 49 25.78 -25.97 10.23
C ILE A 49 26.05 -25.25 11.56
N GLN A 50 26.57 -25.99 12.56
CA GLN A 50 26.94 -25.44 13.86
C GLN A 50 28.06 -24.40 13.73
N ALA A 51 29.09 -24.67 12.94
CA ALA A 51 30.19 -23.73 12.70
C ALA A 51 29.73 -22.43 12.01
N ALA A 52 28.67 -22.51 11.19
CA ALA A 52 28.06 -21.35 10.56
C ALA A 52 27.08 -20.58 11.47
N GLY A 53 26.75 -21.12 12.65
CA GLY A 53 25.83 -20.51 13.60
C GLY A 53 24.39 -20.42 13.08
N LEU A 54 23.99 -21.29 12.15
CA LEU A 54 22.64 -21.27 11.59
C LEU A 54 21.65 -21.97 12.51
N PRO A 55 20.43 -21.43 12.70
CA PRO A 55 19.38 -22.06 13.50
C PRO A 55 18.70 -23.19 12.71
N CYS A 56 19.48 -24.14 12.20
CA CYS A 56 19.01 -25.30 11.46
C CYS A 56 19.20 -26.56 12.30
N GLN A 57 18.10 -27.10 12.82
CA GLN A 57 18.09 -28.47 13.32
C GLN A 57 18.05 -29.41 12.11
N VAL A 58 19.20 -30.04 11.80
CA VAL A 58 19.34 -30.97 10.67
C VAL A 58 18.37 -32.13 10.85
N SER A 59 17.37 -32.22 9.98
CA SER A 59 16.36 -33.28 9.97
C SER A 59 16.67 -34.36 8.94
N ASP A 60 17.33 -33.98 7.84
CA ASP A 60 17.83 -34.84 6.79
C ASP A 60 19.00 -34.16 6.06
N ALA A 61 19.89 -34.93 5.46
CA ALA A 61 21.02 -34.40 4.71
C ALA A 61 21.54 -35.42 3.71
N ARG A 62 22.09 -34.95 2.59
CA ARG A 62 22.79 -35.79 1.61
C ARG A 62 24.09 -35.17 1.15
N PHE A 63 25.07 -36.03 0.88
CA PHE A 63 26.22 -35.69 0.07
C PHE A 63 25.81 -35.65 -1.41
N VAL A 64 26.01 -34.51 -2.06
CA VAL A 64 25.68 -34.30 -3.47
C VAL A 64 26.82 -34.75 -4.36
N GLY A 65 28.06 -34.39 -3.99
CA GLY A 65 29.25 -34.72 -4.75
C GLY A 65 30.46 -33.89 -4.35
N LYS A 66 31.57 -34.08 -5.06
CA LYS A 66 32.79 -33.30 -4.86
C LYS A 66 33.40 -32.85 -6.18
N THR A 67 33.94 -31.65 -6.23
CA THR A 67 34.84 -31.23 -7.30
C THR A 67 36.29 -31.41 -6.84
N PRO A 68 37.16 -32.02 -7.68
CA PRO A 68 38.56 -32.18 -7.33
C PRO A 68 39.27 -30.83 -7.26
N GLU A 69 40.42 -30.81 -6.58
CA GLU A 69 41.34 -29.67 -6.60
C GLU A 69 41.82 -29.40 -8.04
N ASP A 70 41.81 -28.14 -8.46
CA ASP A 70 42.45 -27.68 -9.70
C ASP A 70 43.63 -26.77 -9.34
N LYS A 71 44.81 -27.40 -9.31
CA LYS A 71 46.08 -26.74 -8.99
C LYS A 71 46.46 -25.65 -10.00
N LYS A 72 46.00 -25.72 -11.24
CA LYS A 72 46.30 -24.71 -12.28
C LYS A 72 45.48 -23.44 -12.07
N LYS A 73 44.27 -23.57 -11.52
CA LYS A 73 43.38 -22.45 -11.20
C LYS A 73 43.45 -22.01 -9.73
N GLY A 74 44.24 -22.71 -8.90
CA GLY A 74 44.36 -22.44 -7.47
C GLY A 74 43.07 -22.73 -6.69
N THR A 75 42.18 -23.58 -7.20
CA THR A 75 40.89 -23.87 -6.55
C THR A 75 40.97 -25.17 -5.75
N ALA A 76 40.73 -25.08 -4.43
CA ALA A 76 40.68 -26.22 -3.52
C ALA A 76 39.53 -27.19 -3.88
N ALA A 77 39.67 -28.46 -3.49
CA ALA A 77 38.58 -29.42 -3.59
C ALA A 77 37.34 -28.94 -2.82
N GLN A 78 36.16 -29.11 -3.41
CA GLN A 78 34.89 -28.70 -2.82
C GLN A 78 33.99 -29.91 -2.64
N SER A 79 33.34 -30.00 -1.49
CA SER A 79 32.26 -30.95 -1.23
C SER A 79 30.93 -30.19 -1.24
N TYR A 80 29.92 -30.82 -1.84
CA TYR A 80 28.58 -30.28 -1.95
C TYR A 80 27.62 -31.14 -1.15
N TYR A 81 26.75 -30.48 -0.37
CA TYR A 81 25.75 -31.12 0.47
C TYR A 81 24.41 -30.43 0.30
N GLU A 82 23.33 -31.18 0.49
CA GLU A 82 22.01 -30.62 0.71
C GLU A 82 21.56 -30.97 2.13
N VAL A 83 20.96 -30.00 2.83
CA VAL A 83 20.46 -30.14 4.20
C VAL A 83 19.00 -29.71 4.24
N ALA A 84 18.17 -30.55 4.85
CA ALA A 84 16.83 -30.16 5.29
C ALA A 84 16.88 -29.76 6.76
N CYS A 85 16.36 -28.58 7.05
CA CYS A 85 16.11 -28.16 8.42
C CYS A 85 14.71 -28.70 8.83
N GLY A 86 14.40 -28.75 10.12
CA GLY A 86 13.09 -29.22 10.60
C GLY A 86 11.90 -28.61 9.83
N ALA A 87 10.74 -29.28 9.85
CA ALA A 87 9.58 -28.90 9.04
C ALA A 87 9.26 -27.40 9.06
N GLY A 88 9.04 -26.81 7.87
CA GLY A 88 8.73 -25.39 7.70
C GLY A 88 9.93 -24.44 7.76
N ASN A 89 11.16 -24.94 7.94
CA ASN A 89 12.38 -24.14 7.89
C ASN A 89 13.05 -24.23 6.52
N MET A 90 13.81 -23.19 6.18
CA MET A 90 14.58 -23.15 4.95
C MET A 90 15.71 -24.19 4.96
N GLY A 91 15.75 -25.06 3.94
CA GLY A 91 16.89 -25.94 3.68
C GLY A 91 18.00 -25.23 2.90
N TYR A 92 19.16 -25.89 2.79
CA TYR A 92 20.34 -25.31 2.16
C TYR A 92 21.06 -26.28 1.24
N VAL A 93 21.66 -25.75 0.18
CA VAL A 93 22.80 -26.36 -0.50
C VAL A 93 24.08 -25.69 0.01
N MET A 94 25.04 -26.50 0.39
CA MET A 94 26.31 -26.05 0.98
C MET A 94 27.47 -26.43 0.07
N GLN A 95 28.40 -25.50 -0.09
CA GLN A 95 29.68 -25.73 -0.73
C GLN A 95 30.79 -25.55 0.31
N ALA A 96 31.42 -26.65 0.69
CA ALA A 96 32.46 -26.69 1.71
C ALA A 96 33.82 -26.98 1.08
N ALA A 97 34.83 -26.17 1.43
CA ALA A 97 36.23 -26.43 1.10
C ALA A 97 37.06 -26.52 2.37
N ALA A 98 38.07 -27.38 2.37
CA ALA A 98 39.01 -27.44 3.48
C ALA A 98 39.73 -26.09 3.64
N GLY A 99 39.66 -25.49 4.83
CA GLY A 99 40.35 -24.23 5.15
C GLY A 99 39.71 -22.96 4.57
N ALA A 100 38.50 -23.03 3.99
CA ALA A 100 37.76 -21.86 3.52
C ALA A 100 36.36 -21.78 4.18
N PRO A 101 35.75 -20.59 4.26
CA PRO A 101 34.36 -20.45 4.69
C PRO A 101 33.42 -21.26 3.81
N THR A 102 32.50 -22.00 4.43
CA THR A 102 31.42 -22.70 3.71
C THR A 102 30.48 -21.67 3.10
N THR A 103 30.18 -21.83 1.81
CA THR A 103 29.14 -21.05 1.15
C THR A 103 27.81 -21.78 1.28
N PHE A 104 26.76 -21.03 1.63
CA PHE A 104 25.41 -21.55 1.78
C PHE A 104 24.51 -20.87 0.76
N PHE A 105 23.65 -21.65 0.14
CA PHE A 105 22.55 -21.18 -0.69
C PHE A 105 21.28 -21.76 -0.08
N SER A 106 20.27 -20.92 0.17
CA SER A 106 18.94 -21.42 0.50
C SER A 106 18.42 -22.32 -0.62
N CYS A 107 17.51 -23.24 -0.33
CA CYS A 107 16.92 -24.07 -1.40
C CYS A 107 16.19 -23.24 -2.46
N ILE A 108 15.67 -22.06 -2.13
CA ILE A 108 15.11 -21.13 -3.13
C ILE A 108 16.19 -20.66 -4.12
N GLU A 109 17.37 -20.30 -3.62
CA GLU A 109 18.50 -19.90 -4.47
C GLU A 109 19.05 -21.09 -5.25
N ALA A 110 19.24 -22.23 -4.58
CA ALA A 110 19.77 -23.43 -5.19
C ALA A 110 18.86 -23.98 -6.29
N ASP A 111 17.54 -23.88 -6.14
CA ASP A 111 16.57 -24.31 -7.15
C ASP A 111 16.47 -23.32 -8.33
N THR A 112 17.03 -22.12 -8.19
CA THR A 112 16.99 -21.10 -9.24
C THR A 112 18.18 -21.21 -10.16
N SER A 113 17.92 -21.56 -11.42
CA SER A 113 18.96 -21.59 -12.45
C SER A 113 19.39 -20.17 -12.85
N PRO A 114 20.71 -19.90 -12.96
CA PRO A 114 21.21 -18.67 -13.57
C PRO A 114 20.80 -18.50 -15.04
N ASP A 115 20.52 -19.62 -15.73
CA ASP A 115 19.98 -19.66 -17.08
C ASP A 115 18.54 -20.20 -17.01
N PRO A 116 17.51 -19.34 -17.13
CA PRO A 116 16.12 -19.75 -17.01
C PRO A 116 15.69 -20.84 -18.01
N ALA A 117 16.45 -21.05 -19.10
CA ALA A 117 16.19 -22.11 -20.07
C ALA A 117 16.70 -23.49 -19.61
N LYS A 118 17.42 -23.56 -18.49
CA LYS A 118 18.02 -24.79 -17.96
C LYS A 118 17.57 -25.06 -16.52
N PRO A 119 17.44 -26.34 -16.12
CA PRO A 119 17.28 -26.69 -14.72
C PRO A 119 18.48 -26.24 -13.89
N SER A 120 18.26 -26.02 -12.59
CA SER A 120 19.38 -25.84 -11.66
C SER A 120 20.33 -27.04 -11.72
N SER A 121 21.63 -26.77 -11.62
CA SER A 121 22.67 -27.80 -11.52
C SER A 121 22.73 -28.47 -10.15
N LEU A 122 22.19 -27.82 -9.10
CA LEU A 122 22.21 -28.30 -7.72
C LEU A 122 20.83 -28.12 -7.07
N PRO A 123 19.77 -28.74 -7.62
CA PRO A 123 18.43 -28.60 -7.05
C PRO A 123 18.36 -29.28 -5.69
N CYS A 124 17.55 -28.73 -4.80
CA CYS A 124 17.13 -29.39 -3.58
C CYS A 124 16.14 -30.51 -3.91
N ILE A 125 16.40 -31.71 -3.40
CA ILE A 125 15.58 -32.90 -3.66
C ILE A 125 15.23 -33.70 -2.39
N LEU A 126 15.73 -33.28 -1.22
CA LEU A 126 15.32 -33.89 0.04
C LEU A 126 13.83 -33.60 0.28
N PRO A 127 13.05 -34.56 0.83
CA PRO A 127 11.61 -34.39 1.02
C PRO A 127 11.22 -33.12 1.78
N GLY A 128 11.99 -32.74 2.81
CA GLY A 128 11.76 -31.52 3.59
C GLY A 128 12.01 -30.21 2.84
N ASN A 129 12.65 -30.27 1.67
CA ASN A 129 13.04 -29.12 0.87
C ASN A 129 12.27 -28.99 -0.44
N LEU A 130 11.30 -29.86 -0.73
CA LEU A 130 10.55 -29.83 -1.98
C LEU A 130 9.64 -28.60 -2.13
N ASP A 131 9.32 -27.93 -1.03
CA ASP A 131 8.56 -26.69 -1.02
C ASP A 131 9.24 -25.59 -0.19
N PRO A 132 10.38 -25.05 -0.65
CA PRO A 132 11.19 -24.15 0.17
C PRO A 132 10.52 -22.78 0.36
N LYS A 133 9.55 -22.40 -0.49
CA LYS A 133 8.76 -21.17 -0.32
C LYS A 133 7.85 -21.19 0.91
N ALA A 134 7.50 -22.37 1.44
CA ALA A 134 6.70 -22.48 2.66
C ALA A 134 7.39 -21.81 3.87
N ALA A 135 8.72 -21.76 3.88
CA ALA A 135 9.49 -21.06 4.90
C ALA A 135 9.34 -19.53 4.86
N LEU A 136 8.90 -18.95 3.74
CA LEU A 136 8.79 -17.50 3.57
C LEU A 136 7.49 -16.91 4.13
N SER A 137 6.37 -17.63 4.09
CA SER A 137 5.06 -17.11 4.51
C SER A 137 5.04 -16.44 5.90
N PRO A 138 5.50 -17.09 7.00
CA PRO A 138 5.49 -16.45 8.32
C PRO A 138 6.45 -15.26 8.41
N LEU A 139 7.42 -15.19 7.51
CA LEU A 139 8.46 -14.17 7.51
C LEU A 139 8.03 -12.93 6.72
N MET A 140 7.28 -13.12 5.62
CA MET A 140 6.60 -12.04 4.91
C MET A 140 5.67 -11.26 5.85
N ALA A 141 4.90 -11.96 6.68
CA ALA A 141 4.04 -11.35 7.69
C ALA A 141 4.84 -10.53 8.72
N LYS A 142 5.98 -11.05 9.20
CA LYS A 142 6.88 -10.31 10.10
C LYS A 142 7.49 -9.06 9.44
N ALA A 143 7.68 -9.10 8.12
CA ALA A 143 8.15 -7.95 7.33
C ALA A 143 7.03 -6.96 6.98
N GLY A 144 5.80 -7.16 7.49
CA GLY A 144 4.66 -6.28 7.23
C GLY A 144 3.97 -6.49 5.88
N ALA A 145 4.36 -7.52 5.12
CA ALA A 145 3.78 -7.86 3.83
C ALA A 145 2.66 -8.90 4.00
N VAL A 146 1.50 -8.64 3.39
CA VAL A 146 0.43 -9.63 3.24
C VAL A 146 0.67 -10.39 1.94
N CYS A 147 1.29 -11.56 2.06
CA CYS A 147 1.67 -12.37 0.91
C CYS A 147 1.54 -13.85 1.25
N THR A 148 0.71 -14.57 0.50
CA THR A 148 0.75 -16.03 0.45
C THR A 148 1.63 -16.42 -0.75
N PRO A 149 2.88 -16.88 -0.55
CA PRO A 149 3.79 -17.19 -1.65
C PRO A 149 3.21 -18.23 -2.61
N SER A 150 2.98 -17.84 -3.87
CA SER A 150 2.61 -18.75 -4.96
C SER A 150 3.83 -19.26 -5.70
N ALA A 151 4.87 -18.42 -5.81
CA ALA A 151 6.16 -18.77 -6.37
C ALA A 151 7.28 -17.98 -5.67
N ALA A 152 8.49 -18.52 -5.69
CA ALA A 152 9.69 -17.82 -5.24
C ALA A 152 10.89 -18.22 -6.10
N ARG A 153 11.86 -17.31 -6.23
CA ARG A 153 13.15 -17.58 -6.86
C ARG A 153 14.28 -16.80 -6.19
N GLY A 154 15.48 -17.32 -6.27
CA GLY A 154 16.69 -16.58 -5.92
C GLY A 154 17.02 -15.55 -6.99
N ILE A 155 17.53 -14.40 -6.55
CA ILE A 155 18.11 -13.38 -7.44
C ILE A 155 19.63 -13.42 -7.32
N GLY A 156 20.13 -13.62 -6.11
CA GLY A 156 21.54 -13.76 -5.81
C GLY A 156 21.85 -13.37 -4.38
N GLN A 157 23.13 -13.37 -4.03
CA GLN A 157 23.60 -13.00 -2.69
C GLN A 157 24.85 -12.13 -2.75
N THR A 158 25.00 -11.31 -1.71
CA THR A 158 26.23 -10.63 -1.34
C THR A 158 26.88 -11.39 -0.17
N LYS A 159 27.96 -10.85 0.41
CA LYS A 159 28.58 -11.44 1.60
C LYS A 159 27.67 -11.48 2.83
N THR A 160 26.65 -10.64 2.90
CA THR A 160 25.83 -10.46 4.10
C THR A 160 24.33 -10.55 3.85
N GLN A 161 23.89 -10.51 2.59
CA GLN A 161 22.47 -10.51 2.24
C GLN A 161 22.17 -11.44 1.07
N THR A 162 21.05 -12.14 1.14
CA THR A 162 20.43 -12.83 0.00
C THR A 162 19.21 -12.06 -0.48
N PHE A 163 18.98 -12.11 -1.78
CA PHE A 163 17.88 -11.46 -2.49
C PHE A 163 17.03 -12.55 -3.14
N MET A 164 15.73 -12.56 -2.82
CA MET A 164 14.77 -13.47 -3.40
C MET A 164 13.58 -12.70 -3.94
N GLU A 165 13.01 -13.16 -5.05
CA GLU A 165 11.72 -12.68 -5.53
C GLU A 165 10.62 -13.61 -5.02
N VAL A 166 9.51 -13.04 -4.57
CA VAL A 166 8.31 -13.76 -4.15
C VAL A 166 7.12 -13.22 -4.91
N ALA A 167 6.38 -14.09 -5.59
CA ALA A 167 5.06 -13.79 -6.11
C ALA A 167 4.00 -14.27 -5.11
N CYS A 168 2.98 -13.45 -4.90
CA CYS A 168 1.91 -13.73 -3.95
C CYS A 168 0.64 -14.15 -4.69
N GLN A 169 -0.16 -15.03 -4.09
CA GLN A 169 -1.48 -15.42 -4.60
C GLN A 169 -2.41 -14.21 -4.74
N GLU A 170 -2.21 -13.18 -3.92
CA GLU A 170 -2.96 -11.93 -3.91
C GLU A 170 -2.57 -10.99 -5.08
N GLY A 171 -1.66 -11.41 -5.96
CA GLY A 171 -1.21 -10.66 -7.15
C GLY A 171 -0.01 -9.75 -6.92
N ALA A 172 0.26 -9.35 -5.68
CA ALA A 172 1.46 -8.61 -5.32
C ALA A 172 2.74 -9.43 -5.55
N GLY A 173 3.87 -8.73 -5.65
CA GLY A 173 5.19 -9.35 -5.67
C GLY A 173 6.15 -8.56 -4.80
N TYR A 174 7.14 -9.24 -4.22
CA TYR A 174 8.12 -8.63 -3.34
C TYR A 174 9.54 -9.10 -3.63
N ILE A 175 10.50 -8.19 -3.45
CA ILE A 175 11.90 -8.53 -3.23
C ILE A 175 12.11 -8.70 -1.74
N VAL A 176 12.48 -9.93 -1.35
CA VAL A 176 12.88 -10.26 0.02
C VAL A 176 14.39 -10.08 0.15
N ILE A 177 14.78 -9.26 1.11
CA ILE A 177 16.18 -9.03 1.49
C ILE A 177 16.37 -9.63 2.89
N ALA A 178 17.15 -10.71 2.98
CA ALA A 178 17.43 -11.44 4.21
C ALA A 178 18.95 -11.58 4.40
N SER A 179 19.41 -12.12 5.53
CA SER A 179 20.84 -12.37 5.74
C SER A 179 21.39 -13.41 4.77
N ALA A 180 22.69 -13.36 4.47
CA ALA A 180 23.44 -14.46 3.85
C ALA A 180 24.43 -15.05 4.88
N PRO A 181 24.35 -16.35 5.20
CA PRO A 181 23.30 -17.29 4.79
C PRO A 181 21.91 -16.88 5.30
N PHE A 182 20.86 -17.38 4.64
CA PHE A 182 19.49 -17.15 5.07
C PHE A 182 19.31 -17.60 6.52
N ASP A 183 18.69 -16.74 7.34
CA ASP A 183 18.41 -17.00 8.75
C ASP A 183 17.07 -16.36 9.11
N SER A 184 16.05 -17.20 9.32
CA SER A 184 14.69 -16.77 9.65
C SER A 184 14.55 -16.14 11.04
N SER A 185 15.58 -16.20 11.88
CA SER A 185 15.61 -15.52 13.19
C SER A 185 16.04 -14.06 13.07
N LYS A 186 16.70 -13.67 11.95
CA LYS A 186 17.16 -12.30 11.72
C LYS A 186 16.07 -11.48 11.05
N ALA A 187 16.21 -10.15 11.18
CA ALA A 187 15.33 -9.21 10.50
C ALA A 187 15.46 -9.36 8.97
N MET A 188 14.35 -9.17 8.28
CA MET A 188 14.29 -9.10 6.82
C MET A 188 13.39 -7.98 6.35
N GLN A 189 13.55 -7.62 5.09
CA GLN A 189 12.73 -6.64 4.42
C GLN A 189 11.97 -7.29 3.27
N ALA A 190 10.72 -6.87 3.07
CA ALA A 190 9.95 -7.16 1.87
C ALA A 190 9.68 -5.83 1.16
N GLN A 191 10.30 -5.63 0.01
CA GLN A 191 10.14 -4.42 -0.79
C GLN A 191 9.24 -4.72 -1.98
N ASN A 192 8.25 -3.87 -2.24
CA ASN A 192 7.30 -4.09 -3.34
C ASN A 192 8.04 -4.17 -4.68
N CYS A 193 7.75 -5.20 -5.47
CA CYS A 193 8.34 -5.41 -6.79
C CYS A 193 8.18 -4.21 -7.73
N LEU A 194 7.11 -3.43 -7.59
CA LEU A 194 6.85 -2.24 -8.39
C LEU A 194 7.93 -1.16 -8.20
N ASN A 195 8.71 -1.18 -7.11
CA ASN A 195 9.89 -0.32 -6.95
C ASN A 195 11.01 -0.62 -7.95
N PHE A 196 11.05 -1.84 -8.50
CA PHE A 196 12.16 -2.35 -9.31
C PHE A 196 11.85 -2.40 -10.81
N ASP A 197 10.58 -2.21 -11.17
CA ASP A 197 10.13 -2.35 -12.56
C ASP A 197 10.75 -1.27 -13.46
N ASP A 198 10.84 -0.03 -12.97
CA ASP A 198 11.45 1.10 -13.70
C ASP A 198 12.88 1.40 -13.24
N ALA A 199 13.40 0.70 -12.23
CA ALA A 199 14.74 0.93 -11.72
C ALA A 199 15.80 0.36 -12.67
N ASP A 200 16.82 1.14 -13.03
CA ASP A 200 18.00 0.65 -13.74
C ASP A 200 18.92 -0.09 -12.76
N SER A 201 18.47 -1.25 -12.29
CA SER A 201 19.15 -2.08 -11.31
C SER A 201 19.19 -3.54 -11.74
N ASN A 202 20.16 -4.28 -11.21
CA ASN A 202 20.29 -5.73 -11.45
C ASN A 202 19.20 -6.55 -10.73
N ILE A 203 18.40 -5.93 -9.86
CA ILE A 203 17.27 -6.57 -9.17
C ILE A 203 16.02 -6.33 -10.01
N LYS A 204 15.42 -7.42 -10.50
CA LYS A 204 14.22 -7.41 -11.34
C LYS A 204 13.21 -8.45 -10.88
N CYS A 205 11.94 -8.06 -10.87
CA CYS A 205 10.83 -8.98 -10.67
C CYS A 205 10.38 -9.58 -12.02
N THR A 206 10.31 -10.90 -12.08
CA THR A 206 10.07 -11.70 -13.28
C THR A 206 9.06 -12.84 -13.08
N LEU A 207 8.66 -13.14 -11.84
CA LEU A 207 7.67 -14.19 -11.53
C LEU A 207 6.24 -13.79 -11.95
N SER A 208 6.00 -12.50 -12.12
CA SER A 208 4.77 -11.94 -12.72
C SER A 208 5.13 -10.78 -13.63
N ASP A 209 4.21 -10.36 -14.50
CA ASP A 209 4.36 -9.10 -15.23
C ASP A 209 3.89 -7.90 -14.38
N ARG A 210 4.25 -6.69 -14.84
CA ARG A 210 3.89 -5.44 -14.16
C ARG A 210 2.38 -5.25 -14.07
N ALA A 211 1.63 -5.60 -15.12
CA ALA A 211 0.18 -5.42 -15.16
C ALA A 211 -0.50 -6.24 -14.05
N THR A 212 -0.06 -7.49 -13.85
CA THR A 212 -0.52 -8.38 -12.78
C THR A 212 -0.23 -7.79 -11.40
N ARG A 213 0.96 -7.22 -11.19
CA ARG A 213 1.31 -6.55 -9.92
C ARG A 213 0.46 -5.32 -9.65
N LEU A 214 0.16 -4.53 -10.68
CA LEU A 214 -0.69 -3.34 -10.56
C LEU A 214 -2.18 -3.70 -10.38
N ALA A 215 -2.61 -4.90 -10.75
CA ALA A 215 -4.00 -5.34 -10.58
C ALA A 215 -4.45 -5.38 -9.11
N VAL A 216 -3.51 -5.51 -8.15
CA VAL A 216 -3.82 -5.44 -6.72
C VAL A 216 -4.48 -4.11 -6.31
N ILE A 217 -4.24 -3.04 -7.07
CA ILE A 217 -4.81 -1.72 -6.80
C ILE A 217 -6.34 -1.73 -6.91
N ASP A 218 -6.92 -2.58 -7.76
CA ASP A 218 -8.39 -2.69 -7.90
C ASP A 218 -9.03 -3.14 -6.57
N LYS A 219 -8.36 -4.01 -5.81
CA LYS A 219 -8.77 -4.42 -4.47
C LYS A 219 -8.73 -3.25 -3.49
N TYR A 220 -7.70 -2.41 -3.56
CA TYR A 220 -7.56 -1.25 -2.69
C TYR A 220 -8.63 -0.19 -2.99
N VAL A 221 -8.91 0.06 -4.26
CA VAL A 221 -9.99 0.95 -4.68
C VAL A 221 -11.34 0.45 -4.17
N ALA A 222 -11.64 -0.83 -4.34
CA ALA A 222 -12.86 -1.43 -3.81
C ALA A 222 -12.97 -1.29 -2.28
N GLY A 223 -11.86 -1.46 -1.55
CA GLY A 223 -11.79 -1.28 -0.10
C GLY A 223 -11.90 0.18 0.37
N SER A 224 -11.54 1.15 -0.47
CA SER A 224 -11.51 2.58 -0.12
C SER A 224 -12.88 3.26 -0.08
N LYS A 225 -13.91 2.64 -0.67
CA LYS A 225 -15.27 3.21 -0.81
C LYS A 225 -15.32 4.59 -1.50
N THR A 226 -14.31 4.95 -2.28
CA THR A 226 -14.25 6.20 -3.05
C THR A 226 -15.24 6.25 -4.21
N GLY A 227 -15.84 5.10 -4.59
CA GLY A 227 -16.72 5.00 -5.75
C GLY A 227 -15.99 5.07 -7.10
N CYS A 228 -14.65 5.05 -7.09
CA CYS A 228 -13.84 5.13 -8.30
C CYS A 228 -14.00 3.89 -9.19
N ALA A 229 -14.56 4.07 -10.38
CA ALA A 229 -14.44 3.09 -11.46
C ALA A 229 -13.07 3.26 -12.13
N VAL A 230 -12.12 2.38 -11.82
CA VAL A 230 -10.71 2.50 -12.25
C VAL A 230 -10.60 2.57 -13.78
N LYS A 231 -9.97 3.63 -14.28
CA LYS A 231 -9.57 3.82 -15.67
C LYS A 231 -8.11 3.45 -15.86
N ASP A 232 -7.24 4.01 -15.02
CA ASP A 232 -5.80 3.75 -15.03
C ASP A 232 -5.26 3.71 -13.59
N ARG A 233 -4.10 3.09 -13.41
CA ARG A 233 -3.49 2.86 -12.11
C ARG A 233 -1.96 2.85 -12.21
N ARG A 234 -1.29 3.38 -11.19
CA ARG A 234 0.17 3.29 -11.10
C ARG A 234 0.63 3.15 -9.67
N PHE A 235 1.84 2.65 -9.54
CA PHE A 235 2.61 2.74 -8.31
C PHE A 235 3.25 4.13 -8.21
N VAL A 236 3.15 4.75 -7.04
CA VAL A 236 3.73 6.06 -6.75
C VAL A 236 5.07 5.91 -6.03
N GLY A 237 5.16 4.97 -5.08
CA GLY A 237 6.39 4.68 -4.33
C GLY A 237 6.11 4.04 -2.98
N SER A 238 7.16 3.58 -2.31
CA SER A 238 7.08 3.09 -0.92
C SER A 238 7.62 4.14 0.07
N ALA A 239 7.02 4.23 1.24
CA ALA A 239 7.56 4.98 2.38
C ALA A 239 8.49 4.13 3.25
N LYS A 240 9.27 4.80 4.10
CA LYS A 240 10.21 4.14 5.02
C LYS A 240 9.54 3.25 6.07
N ASP A 241 8.27 3.49 6.36
CA ASP A 241 7.44 2.68 7.26
C ASP A 241 6.92 1.39 6.57
N GLY A 242 7.30 1.14 5.31
CA GLY A 242 6.87 -0.01 4.52
C GLY A 242 5.49 0.17 3.89
N ALA A 243 4.87 1.34 4.03
CA ALA A 243 3.62 1.63 3.34
C ALA A 243 3.85 1.90 1.85
N ASP A 244 2.96 1.38 1.01
CA ASP A 244 2.99 1.58 -0.43
C ASP A 244 1.96 2.63 -0.86
N TYR A 245 2.32 3.46 -1.82
CA TYR A 245 1.46 4.49 -2.38
C TYR A 245 1.11 4.15 -3.82
N PHE A 246 -0.18 4.26 -4.13
CA PHE A 246 -0.73 3.97 -5.44
C PHE A 246 -1.60 5.13 -5.90
N GLU A 247 -1.58 5.43 -7.19
CA GLU A 247 -2.50 6.38 -7.80
C GLU A 247 -3.47 5.65 -8.70
N THR A 248 -4.71 6.11 -8.72
CA THR A 248 -5.70 5.71 -9.71
C THR A 248 -6.35 6.92 -10.34
N SER A 249 -6.66 6.82 -11.64
CA SER A 249 -7.64 7.68 -12.31
C SER A 249 -8.94 6.92 -12.50
N CYS A 250 -10.04 7.62 -12.41
CA CYS A 250 -11.40 7.09 -12.49
C CYS A 250 -12.04 7.48 -13.83
N GLN A 251 -13.03 6.69 -14.28
CA GLN A 251 -13.76 6.98 -15.52
C GLN A 251 -14.52 8.31 -15.49
N ASP A 252 -14.91 8.78 -14.29
CA ASP A 252 -15.58 10.07 -14.08
C ASP A 252 -14.62 11.27 -14.04
N GLY A 253 -13.33 11.06 -14.34
CA GLY A 253 -12.30 12.10 -14.36
C GLY A 253 -11.64 12.38 -13.00
N LYS A 254 -12.15 11.80 -11.91
CA LYS A 254 -11.51 11.89 -10.59
C LYS A 254 -10.23 11.08 -10.55
N GLY A 255 -9.41 11.35 -9.54
CA GLY A 255 -8.27 10.51 -9.22
C GLY A 255 -7.99 10.51 -7.73
N PHE A 256 -7.29 9.48 -7.28
CA PHE A 256 -6.96 9.28 -5.88
C PHE A 256 -5.54 8.74 -5.70
N ILE A 257 -4.86 9.18 -4.65
CA ILE A 257 -3.69 8.50 -4.09
C ILE A 257 -4.13 7.71 -2.85
N PHE A 258 -3.71 6.44 -2.77
CA PHE A 258 -3.93 5.57 -1.62
C PHE A 258 -2.61 5.28 -0.92
N LYS A 259 -2.59 5.40 0.41
CA LYS A 259 -1.56 4.78 1.27
C LYS A 259 -2.06 3.41 1.71
N VAL A 260 -1.31 2.37 1.40
CA VAL A 260 -1.59 0.99 1.81
C VAL A 260 -0.57 0.55 2.84
N ALA A 261 -1.05 0.07 3.97
CA ALA A 261 -0.22 -0.47 5.05
C ALA A 261 -0.86 -1.77 5.55
N GLY A 262 -0.04 -2.80 5.80
CA GLY A 262 -0.55 -4.11 6.23
C GLY A 262 -1.56 -4.74 5.26
N GLY A 263 -1.43 -4.46 3.95
CA GLY A 263 -2.31 -5.01 2.91
C GLY A 263 -3.71 -4.38 2.81
N ALA A 264 -3.97 -3.27 3.50
CA ALA A 264 -5.23 -2.53 3.45
C ALA A 264 -5.01 -1.03 3.21
N VAL A 265 -6.03 -0.35 2.68
CA VAL A 265 -6.01 1.12 2.53
C VAL A 265 -6.04 1.76 3.91
N ALA A 266 -4.95 2.41 4.28
CA ALA A 266 -4.84 3.16 5.53
C ALA A 266 -5.40 4.58 5.35
N GLN A 267 -5.12 5.21 4.21
CA GLN A 267 -5.55 6.56 3.89
C GLN A 267 -5.77 6.72 2.38
N SER A 268 -6.65 7.64 2.00
CA SER A 268 -6.91 8.02 0.61
C SER A 268 -7.01 9.54 0.50
N TRP A 269 -6.48 10.10 -0.57
CA TRP A 269 -6.57 11.53 -0.90
C TRP A 269 -7.08 11.67 -2.32
N ASP A 270 -8.02 12.57 -2.55
CA ASP A 270 -8.36 12.97 -3.91
C ASP A 270 -7.19 13.75 -4.54
N CYS A 271 -7.04 13.63 -5.85
CA CYS A 271 -5.87 14.18 -6.54
C CYS A 271 -5.72 15.69 -6.37
N ALA A 272 -6.80 16.44 -6.16
CA ALA A 272 -6.76 17.88 -5.89
C ALA A 272 -6.05 18.24 -4.56
N HIS A 273 -5.88 17.28 -3.65
CA HIS A 273 -5.22 17.46 -2.35
C HIS A 273 -3.97 16.58 -2.18
N ALA A 274 -3.53 15.92 -3.24
CA ALA A 274 -2.46 14.95 -3.17
C ALA A 274 -1.06 15.52 -3.48
N ASP A 275 -0.93 16.83 -3.80
CA ASP A 275 0.33 17.46 -4.23
C ASP A 275 1.50 17.23 -3.25
N GLY A 276 1.22 17.13 -1.94
CA GLY A 276 2.23 16.86 -0.91
C GLY A 276 2.63 15.38 -0.77
N ILE A 277 1.97 14.47 -1.47
CA ILE A 277 2.13 13.02 -1.32
C ILE A 277 3.01 12.49 -2.45
N LEU A 278 4.31 12.33 -2.17
CA LEU A 278 5.29 11.70 -3.09
C LEU A 278 5.26 12.26 -4.52
N GLY A 279 5.10 13.57 -4.68
CA GLY A 279 5.05 14.24 -5.99
C GLY A 279 3.66 14.32 -6.62
N GLY A 280 2.62 13.89 -5.92
CA GLY A 280 1.22 14.08 -6.31
C GLY A 280 0.76 13.20 -7.45
N CYS A 281 -0.40 13.56 -8.00
CA CYS A 281 -1.03 12.81 -9.08
C CYS A 281 -0.37 13.09 -10.43
N GLN A 282 -0.25 12.04 -11.25
CA GLN A 282 0.24 12.10 -12.64
C GLN A 282 -0.75 11.51 -13.65
N LEU A 283 -1.63 10.61 -13.22
CA LEU A 283 -2.70 10.06 -14.06
C LEU A 283 -3.88 11.03 -14.18
N THR A 284 -4.06 11.90 -13.17
CA THR A 284 -5.12 12.91 -13.12
C THR A 284 -4.52 14.30 -12.97
N ASP A 285 -4.97 15.28 -13.76
CA ASP A 285 -4.58 16.68 -13.56
C ASP A 285 -5.24 17.22 -12.29
N ALA A 286 -4.44 17.35 -11.23
CA ALA A 286 -4.89 17.81 -9.92
C ALA A 286 -5.56 19.21 -9.97
N ARG A 287 -5.09 20.11 -10.85
CA ARG A 287 -5.65 21.48 -10.96
C ARG A 287 -6.99 21.47 -11.65
N GLN A 288 -7.10 20.69 -12.73
CA GLN A 288 -8.37 20.50 -13.41
C GLN A 288 -9.38 19.84 -12.46
N ALA A 289 -8.98 18.77 -11.76
CA ALA A 289 -9.82 18.08 -10.79
C ALA A 289 -10.29 19.03 -9.66
N ALA A 290 -9.39 19.85 -9.11
CA ALA A 290 -9.74 20.85 -8.10
C ALA A 290 -10.77 21.85 -8.62
N THR A 291 -10.61 22.32 -9.86
CA THR A 291 -11.51 23.29 -10.50
C THR A 291 -12.89 22.69 -10.75
N GLU A 292 -12.95 21.47 -11.27
CA GLU A 292 -14.21 20.77 -11.53
C GLU A 292 -14.97 20.46 -10.24
N GLN A 293 -14.27 20.05 -9.19
CA GLN A 293 -14.86 19.76 -7.89
C GLN A 293 -15.34 21.04 -7.18
N ALA A 294 -14.58 22.13 -7.25
CA ALA A 294 -15.03 23.44 -6.77
C ALA A 294 -16.29 23.92 -7.52
N ALA A 295 -16.37 23.68 -8.84
CA ALA A 295 -17.56 23.96 -9.63
C ALA A 295 -18.76 23.08 -9.21
N LEU A 296 -18.54 21.81 -8.85
CA LEU A 296 -19.56 20.93 -8.29
C LEU A 296 -20.11 21.48 -6.97
N TYR A 297 -19.24 21.79 -6.00
CA TYR A 297 -19.67 22.33 -4.72
C TYR A 297 -20.36 23.68 -4.86
N THR A 298 -19.94 24.52 -5.83
CA THR A 298 -20.67 25.73 -6.18
C THR A 298 -22.11 25.44 -6.59
N ARG A 299 -22.33 24.42 -7.44
CA ARG A 299 -23.69 24.02 -7.85
C ARG A 299 -24.50 23.46 -6.67
N LEU A 300 -23.90 22.62 -5.85
CA LEU A 300 -24.55 22.02 -4.68
C LEU A 300 -24.90 23.07 -3.61
N ALA A 301 -24.01 24.03 -3.37
CA ALA A 301 -24.24 25.15 -2.46
C ALA A 301 -25.40 26.03 -2.95
N LYS A 302 -25.42 26.37 -4.25
CA LYS A 302 -26.53 27.11 -4.89
C LYS A 302 -27.85 26.35 -4.81
N ALA A 303 -27.86 25.05 -5.09
CA ALA A 303 -29.05 24.21 -4.96
C ALA A 303 -29.56 24.16 -3.51
N SER A 304 -28.65 24.28 -2.53
CA SER A 304 -28.97 24.36 -1.10
C SER A 304 -29.45 25.75 -0.66
N GLY A 305 -29.39 26.77 -1.52
CA GLY A 305 -29.81 28.15 -1.25
C GLY A 305 -28.67 29.09 -0.81
N SER A 306 -27.41 28.64 -0.86
CA SER A 306 -26.25 29.47 -0.59
C SER A 306 -25.77 30.20 -1.85
N SER A 307 -25.23 31.41 -1.70
CA SER A 307 -24.57 32.17 -2.76
C SER A 307 -23.09 31.81 -2.95
N CYS A 308 -22.54 30.89 -2.16
CA CYS A 308 -21.12 30.56 -2.16
C CYS A 308 -20.65 30.05 -3.54
N ALA A 309 -19.85 30.87 -4.23
CA ALA A 309 -19.05 30.45 -5.37
C ALA A 309 -17.73 29.87 -4.86
N VAL A 310 -17.64 28.55 -4.80
CA VAL A 310 -16.52 27.83 -4.17
C VAL A 310 -15.27 27.97 -5.03
N THR A 311 -14.18 28.44 -4.42
CA THR A 311 -12.86 28.60 -5.04
C THR A 311 -11.82 27.62 -4.48
N LYS A 312 -12.02 27.18 -3.25
CA LYS A 312 -11.22 26.16 -2.56
C LYS A 312 -12.13 25.35 -1.64
N TYR A 313 -11.76 24.11 -1.35
CA TYR A 313 -12.50 23.27 -0.44
C TYR A 313 -11.57 22.34 0.36
N ALA A 314 -12.10 21.71 1.41
CA ALA A 314 -11.54 20.54 2.06
C ALA A 314 -12.68 19.63 2.50
N VAL A 315 -12.50 18.33 2.30
CA VAL A 315 -13.50 17.32 2.70
C VAL A 315 -13.22 16.91 4.14
N PHE A 316 -14.25 16.89 4.99
CA PHE A 316 -14.15 16.34 6.35
C PHE A 316 -14.18 14.81 6.32
N PRO A 317 -13.68 14.12 7.36
CA PRO A 317 -13.82 12.67 7.45
C PRO A 317 -15.28 12.23 7.31
N ALA A 318 -15.52 11.20 6.51
CA ALA A 318 -16.86 10.73 6.18
C ALA A 318 -17.68 10.38 7.44
N ARG A 319 -18.93 10.85 7.50
CA ARG A 319 -19.90 10.54 8.56
C ARG A 319 -21.19 10.03 7.93
N GLY A 320 -21.31 8.71 7.81
CA GLY A 320 -22.47 8.09 7.16
C GLY A 320 -22.49 8.34 5.64
N ASP A 321 -23.64 8.73 5.12
CA ASP A 321 -23.95 8.97 3.70
C ASP A 321 -23.95 10.46 3.31
N VAL A 322 -23.48 11.32 4.22
CA VAL A 322 -23.38 12.77 4.01
C VAL A 322 -21.93 13.16 3.78
N GLU A 323 -21.68 13.82 2.65
CA GLU A 323 -20.41 14.44 2.36
C GLU A 323 -20.35 15.83 3.01
N ALA A 324 -19.48 15.97 4.01
CA ALA A 324 -19.25 17.24 4.69
C ALA A 324 -18.01 17.91 4.12
N VAL A 325 -18.14 19.16 3.67
CA VAL A 325 -17.10 19.89 2.94
C VAL A 325 -16.98 21.29 3.50
N GLU A 326 -15.78 21.66 3.95
CA GLU A 326 -15.42 23.06 4.16
C GLU A 326 -15.17 23.71 2.80
N MET A 327 -15.82 24.84 2.53
CA MET A 327 -15.75 25.57 1.28
C MET A 327 -15.25 26.99 1.57
N VAL A 328 -14.36 27.50 0.72
CA VAL A 328 -14.00 28.92 0.67
C VAL A 328 -14.71 29.53 -0.52
N CYS A 329 -15.51 30.54 -0.25
CA CYS A 329 -16.28 31.27 -1.26
C CYS A 329 -15.41 32.33 -1.96
N GLY A 330 -15.87 32.86 -3.09
CA GLY A 330 -15.13 33.84 -3.89
C GLY A 330 -14.81 35.16 -3.17
N ASP A 331 -15.52 35.49 -2.10
CA ASP A 331 -15.25 36.63 -1.22
C ASP A 331 -14.26 36.30 -0.07
N GLY A 332 -13.75 35.07 -0.03
CA GLY A 332 -12.84 34.57 0.99
C GLY A 332 -13.52 34.08 2.27
N SER A 333 -14.84 34.21 2.40
CA SER A 333 -15.60 33.63 3.52
C SER A 333 -15.55 32.10 3.46
N ALA A 334 -15.60 31.46 4.62
CA ALA A 334 -15.71 30.01 4.73
C ALA A 334 -17.13 29.60 5.13
N ALA A 335 -17.54 28.43 4.63
CA ALA A 335 -18.79 27.78 4.95
C ALA A 335 -18.61 26.27 4.98
N VAL A 336 -19.50 25.55 5.66
CA VAL A 336 -19.54 24.08 5.65
C VAL A 336 -20.81 23.62 4.94
N GLY A 337 -20.62 22.86 3.86
CA GLY A 337 -21.68 22.18 3.12
C GLY A 337 -21.85 20.75 3.62
N LEU A 338 -23.09 20.34 3.87
CA LEU A 338 -23.50 18.96 4.16
C LEU A 338 -24.36 18.48 2.99
N PHE A 339 -23.80 17.63 2.15
CA PHE A 339 -24.42 17.16 0.91
C PHE A 339 -24.74 15.67 1.01
N PRO A 340 -26.01 15.28 1.21
CA PRO A 340 -26.40 13.87 1.18
C PRO A 340 -26.31 13.31 -0.24
N ALA A 341 -26.15 12.00 -0.37
CA ALA A 341 -26.13 11.32 -1.67
C ALA A 341 -27.42 11.57 -2.50
N THR A 342 -28.55 11.75 -1.81
CA THR A 342 -29.84 12.10 -2.43
C THR A 342 -30.53 13.21 -1.65
N GLY A 343 -31.19 14.13 -2.36
CA GLY A 343 -31.95 15.21 -1.77
C GLY A 343 -31.20 16.54 -1.72
N LYS A 344 -31.78 17.52 -1.01
CA LYS A 344 -31.22 18.87 -0.89
C LYS A 344 -30.20 18.90 0.26
N GLY A 345 -29.01 19.42 -0.02
CA GLY A 345 -27.99 19.66 1.00
C GLY A 345 -28.29 20.88 1.89
N GLN A 346 -27.39 21.13 2.82
CA GLN A 346 -27.40 22.29 3.71
C GLN A 346 -26.05 22.98 3.66
N VAL A 347 -26.03 24.31 3.77
CA VAL A 347 -24.80 25.08 3.87
C VAL A 347 -24.90 25.97 5.09
N TYR A 348 -23.91 25.88 5.97
CA TYR A 348 -23.79 26.65 7.19
C TYR A 348 -22.62 27.62 7.07
N ASP A 349 -22.79 28.87 7.50
CA ASP A 349 -21.63 29.72 7.81
C ASP A 349 -20.83 29.12 8.97
N CYS A 350 -19.60 29.58 9.16
CA CYS A 350 -18.70 29.01 10.16
C CYS A 350 -19.22 29.11 11.60
N GLY A 351 -20.06 30.09 11.92
CA GLY A 351 -20.72 30.17 13.21
C GLY A 351 -21.69 29.01 13.40
N HIS A 352 -22.63 28.84 12.47
CA HIS A 352 -23.62 27.75 12.54
C HIS A 352 -23.03 26.35 12.32
N ALA A 353 -21.94 26.24 11.56
CA ALA A 353 -21.24 24.97 11.34
C ALA A 353 -20.74 24.35 12.66
N LEU A 354 -20.35 25.19 13.63
CA LEU A 354 -19.91 24.72 14.97
C LEU A 354 -21.04 24.01 15.72
N ILE A 355 -22.29 24.45 15.54
CA ILE A 355 -23.48 23.81 16.12
C ILE A 355 -23.70 22.43 15.50
N ALA A 356 -23.47 22.32 14.18
CA ALA A 356 -23.48 21.06 13.45
C ALA A 356 -22.24 20.17 13.72
N GLY A 357 -21.29 20.64 14.53
CA GLY A 357 -20.10 19.87 14.92
C GLY A 357 -18.94 19.92 13.91
N TYR A 358 -18.86 21.00 13.13
CA TYR A 358 -17.78 21.27 12.17
C TYR A 358 -17.11 22.61 12.47
N LYS A 359 -15.78 22.65 12.38
CA LYS A 359 -15.01 23.88 12.59
C LYS A 359 -14.33 24.26 11.28
N CYS A 360 -14.57 25.49 10.82
CA CYS A 360 -13.84 26.05 9.70
C CYS A 360 -12.37 26.30 10.04
N SER A 361 -11.49 26.12 9.06
CA SER A 361 -10.04 26.26 9.13
C SER A 361 -9.38 26.84 7.87
N LEU A 362 -10.07 26.85 6.72
CA LEU A 362 -9.50 27.22 5.42
C LEU A 362 -9.66 28.70 5.06
N GLY A 363 -10.78 29.32 5.42
CA GLY A 363 -11.13 30.69 5.03
C GLY A 363 -11.52 31.56 6.21
N LYS A 364 -12.02 32.77 5.91
CA LYS A 364 -12.45 33.71 6.94
C LYS A 364 -13.81 33.28 7.50
N ALA A 365 -13.88 33.13 8.83
CA ALA A 365 -15.17 32.93 9.48
C ALA A 365 -16.05 34.19 9.36
N ASP A 366 -17.31 34.00 8.99
CA ASP A 366 -18.35 35.03 9.01
C ASP A 366 -19.35 34.70 10.12
N TYR A 367 -19.63 35.68 10.99
CA TYR A 367 -20.55 35.58 12.11
C TYR A 367 -21.77 36.51 11.96
N ALA A 368 -22.02 37.05 10.77
CA ALA A 368 -23.18 37.90 10.51
C ALA A 368 -24.51 37.19 10.80
N ALA A 369 -24.62 35.90 10.47
CA ALA A 369 -25.82 35.12 10.74
C ALA A 369 -26.02 34.87 12.25
N VAL A 370 -24.95 34.55 12.99
CA VAL A 370 -24.99 34.43 14.46
C VAL A 370 -25.34 35.77 15.11
N THR A 371 -24.84 36.88 14.56
CA THR A 371 -25.21 38.24 14.98
C THR A 371 -26.71 38.47 14.80
N ALA A 372 -27.26 38.15 13.63
CA ALA A 372 -28.68 38.30 13.35
C ALA A 372 -29.55 37.45 14.29
N ASP A 373 -29.10 36.24 14.62
CA ASP A 373 -29.77 35.37 15.58
C ASP A 373 -29.79 35.95 16.99
N LEU A 374 -28.65 36.45 17.46
CA LEU A 374 -28.55 37.11 18.76
C LEU A 374 -29.45 38.35 18.86
N GLN A 375 -29.53 39.15 17.79
CA GLN A 375 -30.35 40.36 17.75
C GLN A 375 -31.86 40.10 17.91
N LYS A 376 -32.34 38.89 17.58
CA LYS A 376 -33.75 38.47 17.82
C LYS A 376 -34.10 38.44 19.31
N PHE A 377 -33.10 38.34 20.19
CA PHE A 377 -33.27 38.30 21.65
C PHE A 377 -32.92 39.64 22.32
N ASN A 378 -33.19 40.76 21.62
CA ASN A 378 -32.97 42.14 22.09
C ASN A 378 -31.50 42.54 22.36
N ALA A 379 -30.52 41.71 21.97
CA ALA A 379 -29.10 42.02 22.04
C ALA A 379 -28.61 42.85 20.83
N LYS A 380 -29.29 43.98 20.55
CA LYS A 380 -29.12 44.77 19.31
C LYS A 380 -27.74 45.41 19.14
N SER A 381 -27.01 45.67 20.23
CA SER A 381 -25.68 46.30 20.19
C SER A 381 -24.55 45.33 19.86
N CYS A 382 -24.76 44.03 20.04
CA CYS A 382 -23.71 43.03 19.90
C CYS A 382 -23.55 42.62 18.44
N ALA A 383 -22.48 43.08 17.80
CA ALA A 383 -21.95 42.45 16.59
C ALA A 383 -20.99 41.33 16.99
N VAL A 384 -21.24 40.09 16.55
CA VAL A 384 -20.47 38.94 17.01
C VAL A 384 -19.07 38.94 16.38
N SER A 385 -18.04 38.88 17.22
CA SER A 385 -16.63 38.91 16.83
C SER A 385 -15.93 37.56 17.00
N ASP A 386 -16.41 36.73 17.92
CA ASP A 386 -15.87 35.40 18.19
C ASP A 386 -16.95 34.49 18.76
N VAL A 387 -16.80 33.19 18.56
CA VAL A 387 -17.77 32.18 19.00
C VAL A 387 -17.06 30.90 19.46
N ARG A 388 -17.69 30.17 20.36
CA ARG A 388 -17.30 28.79 20.66
C ARG A 388 -18.49 27.99 21.20
N VAL A 389 -18.43 26.67 21.03
CA VAL A 389 -19.37 25.77 21.70
C VAL A 389 -18.98 25.65 23.18
N ALA A 390 -19.89 26.04 24.07
CA ALA A 390 -19.73 25.92 25.51
C ALA A 390 -20.15 24.54 26.03
N GLY A 391 -21.08 23.87 25.35
CA GLY A 391 -21.51 22.52 25.69
C GLY A 391 -22.80 22.11 24.98
N LYS A 392 -23.29 20.91 25.33
CA LYS A 392 -24.61 20.42 24.94
C LYS A 392 -25.48 20.29 26.18
N THR A 393 -26.75 20.63 26.09
CA THR A 393 -27.70 20.43 27.19
C THR A 393 -28.21 18.99 27.22
N ALA A 394 -28.86 18.60 28.31
CA ALA A 394 -29.56 17.31 28.40
C ALA A 394 -30.68 17.14 27.37
N LYS A 395 -31.19 18.25 26.80
CA LYS A 395 -32.22 18.25 25.75
C LYS A 395 -31.65 18.08 24.34
N GLY A 396 -30.32 17.99 24.20
CA GLY A 396 -29.65 17.88 22.91
C GLY A 396 -29.44 19.20 22.16
N THR A 397 -29.81 20.34 22.77
CA THR A 397 -29.49 21.68 22.26
C THR A 397 -28.02 22.01 22.52
N VAL A 398 -27.48 22.93 21.72
CA VAL A 398 -26.09 23.39 21.84
C VAL A 398 -26.06 24.77 22.49
N LEU A 399 -25.21 24.93 23.48
CA LEU A 399 -24.87 26.23 24.05
C LEU A 399 -23.64 26.78 23.34
N MET A 400 -23.80 27.93 22.70
CA MET A 400 -22.74 28.67 22.03
C MET A 400 -22.45 29.95 22.81
N GLU A 401 -21.22 30.11 23.26
CA GLU A 401 -20.76 31.38 23.77
C GLU A 401 -20.35 32.27 22.59
N VAL A 402 -20.79 33.52 22.62
CA VAL A 402 -20.44 34.54 21.64
C VAL A 402 -19.81 35.75 22.32
N ALA A 403 -18.86 36.39 21.65
CA ALA A 403 -18.27 37.65 22.07
C ALA A 403 -18.74 38.80 21.17
N CYS A 404 -18.89 39.98 21.75
CA CYS A 404 -19.28 41.19 21.03
C CYS A 404 -18.05 41.99 20.59
N ALA A 405 -18.10 42.58 19.40
CA ALA A 405 -17.04 43.43 18.84
C ALA A 405 -16.87 44.75 19.62
N ASP A 406 -17.92 45.21 20.28
CA ASP A 406 -17.93 46.39 21.16
C ASP A 406 -17.20 46.17 22.50
N LYS A 407 -16.71 44.95 22.75
CA LYS A 407 -16.04 44.51 23.98
C LYS A 407 -16.93 44.54 25.23
N LEU A 408 -18.24 44.70 25.07
CA LEU A 408 -19.18 44.47 26.16
C LEU A 408 -19.29 42.96 26.45
N PRO A 409 -19.75 42.57 27.66
CA PRO A 409 -19.96 41.17 27.99
C PRO A 409 -20.88 40.50 26.95
N GLY A 410 -20.41 39.38 26.39
CA GLY A 410 -21.12 38.64 25.37
C GLY A 410 -22.32 37.85 25.88
N TYR A 411 -22.69 36.82 25.14
CA TYR A 411 -23.91 36.04 25.40
C TYR A 411 -23.64 34.53 25.31
N MET A 412 -24.45 33.77 26.04
CA MET A 412 -24.64 32.35 25.82
C MET A 412 -25.93 32.18 25.02
N VAL A 413 -25.81 31.72 23.78
CA VAL A 413 -26.93 31.48 22.87
C VAL A 413 -27.21 29.98 22.82
N GLU A 414 -28.46 29.60 23.02
CA GLU A 414 -28.91 28.22 22.92
C GLU A 414 -29.50 27.96 21.52
N TYR A 415 -29.09 26.87 20.89
CA TYR A 415 -29.50 26.47 19.55
C TYR A 415 -30.09 25.06 19.52
N ASN A 416 -31.16 24.90 18.73
CA ASN A 416 -31.51 23.59 18.18
C ASN A 416 -30.42 23.15 17.20
N THR A 417 -30.21 21.84 17.06
CA THR A 417 -29.20 21.27 16.13
C THR A 417 -29.81 20.81 14.80
N ALA A 418 -31.12 20.59 14.74
CA ALA A 418 -31.83 20.19 13.53
C ALA A 418 -33.31 20.64 13.59
N PRO A 419 -33.72 21.67 12.81
CA PRO A 419 -32.84 22.60 12.09
C PRO A 419 -31.99 23.43 13.06
N VAL A 420 -30.88 23.99 12.57
CA VAL A 420 -30.10 24.95 13.35
C VAL A 420 -30.91 26.24 13.50
N SER A 421 -31.28 26.58 14.74
CA SER A 421 -32.06 27.78 15.05
C SER A 421 -31.80 28.23 16.48
N ALA A 422 -31.52 29.52 16.69
CA ALA A 422 -31.42 30.06 18.04
C ALA A 422 -32.78 30.04 18.75
N ILE A 423 -32.81 29.57 20.00
CA ILE A 423 -34.02 29.45 20.83
C ILE A 423 -33.96 30.27 22.12
N GLY A 424 -32.78 30.78 22.48
CA GLY A 424 -32.62 31.65 23.63
C GLY A 424 -31.24 32.30 23.64
N ALA A 425 -31.13 33.43 24.34
CA ALA A 425 -29.86 34.07 24.62
C ALA A 425 -29.85 34.61 26.05
N THR A 426 -28.78 34.30 26.78
CA THR A 426 -28.55 34.76 28.15
C THR A 426 -27.24 35.52 28.20
N GLY A 427 -27.25 36.75 28.72
CA GLY A 427 -26.02 37.54 28.86
C GLY A 427 -24.98 36.79 29.69
N CYS A 428 -23.71 36.88 29.30
CA CYS A 428 -22.62 36.10 29.90
C CYS A 428 -22.45 36.33 31.41
N ARG A 429 -22.82 37.53 31.90
CA ARG A 429 -22.85 37.85 33.34
C ARG A 429 -23.81 36.96 34.15
N PHE A 430 -24.83 36.38 33.50
CA PHE A 430 -25.84 35.54 34.14
C PHE A 430 -25.67 34.05 33.81
N ALA A 431 -25.01 33.71 32.71
CA ALA A 431 -24.85 32.33 32.24
C ALA A 431 -23.78 31.53 33.01
N GLY A 432 -22.88 32.19 33.75
CA GLY A 432 -21.96 31.56 34.71
C GLY A 432 -20.77 30.75 34.14
N ASN A 433 -20.59 30.67 32.82
CA ASN A 433 -19.55 29.83 32.17
C ASN A 433 -18.97 30.42 30.87
N CYS A 434 -19.06 31.74 30.70
CA CYS A 434 -18.43 32.40 29.57
C CYS A 434 -16.92 32.55 29.79
N ILE A 435 -16.10 32.04 28.88
CA ILE A 435 -14.63 32.10 29.00
C ILE A 435 -13.91 32.60 27.75
N LEU A 436 -14.62 33.06 26.72
CA LEU A 436 -13.98 33.80 25.63
C LEU A 436 -13.22 35.01 26.22
N PRO A 437 -11.98 35.27 25.78
CA PRO A 437 -11.14 36.30 26.39
C PRO A 437 -11.80 37.68 26.46
N THR A 438 -12.52 38.06 25.41
CA THR A 438 -13.29 39.30 25.29
C THR A 438 -14.46 39.40 26.28
N ASN A 439 -15.00 38.27 26.75
CA ASN A 439 -16.08 38.23 27.74
C ASN A 439 -15.56 38.29 29.19
N LYS A 440 -14.25 38.15 29.43
CA LYS A 440 -13.64 38.19 30.77
C LYS A 440 -13.20 39.60 31.21
N ALA A 441 -13.16 40.56 30.29
CA ALA A 441 -12.54 41.87 30.49
C ALA A 441 -13.52 42.98 30.93
N GLY A 442 -14.76 42.65 31.30
CA GLY A 442 -15.81 43.64 31.60
C GLY A 442 -16.74 43.29 32.74
#